data_AF-A0A1V5JNY7-F1
#
_entry.id   AF-A0A1V5JNY7-F1
#
_cell.length_a   1.000
_cell.length_b   1.000
_cell.length_c   1.000
_cell.angle_alpha   90.00
_cell.angle_beta   90.00
_cell.angle_gamma   90.00
#
_symmetry.space_group_name_H-M   'P 1'
#
loop_
_entity.id
_entity.type
_entity.pdbx_description
1 polymer ?
#
loop_
_entity_poly.entity_id
_entity_poly.type
_entity_poly.pdbx_seq_one_letter_code
_entity_poly.pdbx_strand_id
1 'polypeptide(L)'
;MSRIWLGKAAYLKALLANGLTIAGATFFGVAGLYPNLLPSSFSSAYSLTVVNSASSPLTLKIMLGVVLVFVPLVIGYQAWAYWVLRGKVSSADQAY
;
A
#
# COMPACT_ATOMS: atom_id res chain seq x y z
N MET A 1 -5.13 -2.98 -18.88
CA MET A 1 -5.54 -4.37 -18.57
C MET A 1 -6.88 -4.46 -17.81
N SER A 2 -7.14 -3.63 -16.79
CA SER A 2 -8.35 -3.71 -15.92
C SER A 2 -9.70 -3.62 -16.64
N ARG A 3 -9.80 -2.82 -17.71
CA ARG A 3 -11.03 -2.64 -18.51
C ARG A 3 -11.55 -3.94 -19.16
N ILE A 4 -10.66 -4.89 -19.49
CA ILE A 4 -11.01 -6.15 -20.15
C ILE A 4 -11.62 -7.15 -19.14
N TRP A 5 -11.21 -7.10 -17.88
CA TRP A 5 -11.71 -7.99 -16.81
C TRP A 5 -13.05 -7.54 -16.23
N LEU A 6 -13.29 -6.22 -16.22
CA LEU A 6 -14.60 -5.63 -15.91
C LEU A 6 -15.68 -6.09 -16.90
N GLY A 7 -15.35 -6.18 -18.19
CA GLY A 7 -16.26 -6.71 -19.23
C GLY A 7 -16.56 -8.21 -19.11
N LYS A 8 -15.79 -8.96 -18.31
CA LYS A 8 -16.00 -10.40 -18.05
C LYS A 8 -16.56 -10.69 -16.64
N ALA A 9 -17.06 -9.67 -15.92
CA ALA A 9 -17.55 -9.77 -14.54
C ALA A 9 -16.53 -10.35 -13.51
N ALA A 10 -15.23 -10.28 -13.82
CA ALA A 10 -14.17 -10.82 -12.98
C ALA A 10 -13.57 -9.74 -12.04
N TYR A 11 -14.42 -9.15 -11.19
CA TYR A 11 -14.10 -7.96 -10.38
C TYR A 11 -12.90 -8.15 -9.44
N LEU A 12 -12.73 -9.34 -8.84
CA LEU A 12 -11.56 -9.64 -8.00
C LEU A 12 -10.24 -9.59 -8.77
N LYS A 13 -10.22 -10.12 -10.01
CA LYS A 13 -9.02 -10.10 -10.85
C LYS A 13 -8.68 -8.67 -11.26
N ALA A 14 -9.69 -7.84 -11.53
CA ALA A 14 -9.49 -6.42 -11.81
C ALA A 14 -8.92 -5.66 -10.60
N LEU A 15 -9.43 -5.93 -9.39
CA LEU A 15 -8.95 -5.33 -8.13
C LEU A 15 -7.50 -5.70 -7.86
N LEU A 16 -7.17 -6.99 -7.91
CA LEU A 16 -5.81 -7.48 -7.67
C LEU A 16 -4.82 -6.96 -8.72
N ALA A 17 -5.21 -6.92 -9.99
CA ALA A 17 -4.36 -6.39 -11.06
C ALA A 17 -4.07 -4.89 -10.86
N ASN A 18 -5.06 -4.11 -10.43
CA ASN A 18 -4.86 -2.69 -10.12
C ASN A 18 -3.95 -2.51 -8.88
N GLY A 19 -4.21 -3.26 -7.80
CA GLY A 19 -3.39 -3.23 -6.60
C GLY A 19 -1.94 -3.59 -6.88
N LEU A 20 -1.69 -4.62 -7.69
CA LEU A 20 -0.35 -5.02 -8.09
C LEU A 20 0.35 -3.96 -8.96
N THR A 21 -0.39 -3.28 -9.83
CA THR A 21 0.16 -2.18 -10.64
C THR A 21 0.63 -1.03 -9.77
N ILE A 22 -0.19 -0.61 -8.80
CA ILE A 22 0.15 0.46 -7.86
C ILE A 22 1.35 0.05 -7.00
N ALA A 23 1.33 -1.15 -6.42
CA ALA A 23 2.44 -1.67 -5.63
C ALA A 23 3.74 -1.72 -6.43
N GLY A 24 3.68 -2.25 -7.66
CA GLY A 24 4.84 -2.36 -8.55
C GLY A 24 5.44 -1.00 -8.92
N ALA A 25 4.59 0.00 -9.24
CA ALA A 25 5.06 1.36 -9.52
C ALA A 25 5.75 2.00 -8.31
N THR A 26 5.20 1.82 -7.11
CA THR A 26 5.80 2.32 -5.86
C THR A 26 7.14 1.64 -5.58
N PHE A 27 7.21 0.30 -5.68
CA PHE A 27 8.46 -0.43 -5.46
C PHE A 27 9.53 -0.07 -6.48
N PHE A 28 9.16 0.15 -7.74
CA PHE A 28 10.08 0.58 -8.78
C PHE A 28 10.74 1.93 -8.42
N GLY A 29 9.94 2.91 -7.95
CA GLY A 29 10.47 4.20 -7.50
C GLY A 29 11.40 4.08 -6.30
N VAL A 30 11.02 3.30 -5.29
CA VAL A 30 11.85 3.10 -4.07
C VAL A 30 13.14 2.35 -4.40
N ALA A 31 13.07 1.28 -5.20
CA ALA A 31 14.24 0.50 -5.60
C ALA A 31 15.22 1.31 -6.46
N GLY A 32 14.71 2.22 -7.31
CA GLY A 32 15.54 3.10 -8.12
C GLY A 32 16.28 4.18 -7.31
N LEU A 33 15.75 4.55 -6.15
CA LEU A 33 16.37 5.56 -5.28
C LEU A 33 17.32 4.96 -4.26
N TYR A 34 17.10 3.71 -3.82
CA TYR A 34 17.96 3.02 -2.87
C TYR A 34 19.45 3.05 -3.29
N PRO A 35 20.39 3.43 -2.40
CA PRO A 35 20.26 3.63 -0.95
C PRO A 35 19.89 5.07 -0.51
N ASN A 36 19.73 6.00 -1.46
CA ASN A 36 19.38 7.39 -1.17
C ASN A 36 17.85 7.51 -1.09
N LEU A 37 17.34 8.10 -0.01
CA LEU A 37 15.90 8.37 0.10
C LEU A 37 15.56 9.72 -0.52
N LEU A 38 16.40 10.72 -0.29
CA LEU A 38 16.27 12.07 -0.86
C LEU A 38 17.67 12.57 -1.28
N PRO A 39 17.99 12.53 -2.59
CA PRO A 39 19.24 13.07 -3.09
C PRO A 39 19.23 14.61 -3.04
N SER A 40 20.32 15.20 -2.55
CA SER A 40 20.47 16.65 -2.53
C SER A 40 20.92 17.17 -3.89
N SER A 41 20.32 18.27 -4.36
CA SER A 41 20.66 18.94 -5.62
C SER A 41 21.91 19.84 -5.53
N PHE A 42 22.36 20.19 -4.33
CA PHE A 42 23.48 21.13 -4.12
C PHE A 42 24.82 20.44 -3.83
N SER A 43 24.83 19.31 -3.13
CA SER A 43 26.05 18.53 -2.84
C SER A 43 25.69 17.12 -2.37
N SER A 44 26.40 16.11 -2.87
CA SER A 44 26.16 14.71 -2.52
C SER A 44 26.31 14.42 -1.02
N ALA A 45 27.07 15.26 -0.29
CA ALA A 45 27.32 15.15 1.15
C ALA A 45 26.07 15.35 2.02
N TYR A 46 25.03 16.03 1.53
CA TYR A 46 23.76 16.26 2.25
C TYR A 46 22.64 15.32 1.80
N SER A 47 22.96 14.27 1.05
CA SER A 47 21.95 13.29 0.63
C SER A 47 21.46 12.50 1.84
N LEU A 48 20.14 12.40 2.00
CA LEU A 48 19.53 11.60 3.05
C LEU A 48 19.51 10.13 2.61
N THR A 49 20.36 9.33 3.24
CA THR A 49 20.53 7.90 2.96
C THR A 49 19.87 7.08 4.06
N VAL A 50 19.54 5.82 3.78
CA VAL A 50 18.93 4.90 4.76
C VAL A 50 19.75 4.80 6.06
N VAL A 51 21.09 4.93 5.97
CA VAL A 51 21.98 4.80 7.13
C VAL A 51 22.08 6.08 7.96
N ASN A 52 21.97 7.26 7.33
CA ASN A 52 22.09 8.54 8.02
C ASN A 52 20.73 9.05 8.54
N SER A 53 19.63 8.61 7.92
CA SER A 53 18.28 9.08 8.24
C SER A 53 17.47 8.11 9.10
N ALA A 54 18.07 6.99 9.52
CA ALA A 54 17.41 6.03 10.40
C ALA A 54 17.30 6.57 11.83
N SER A 55 16.12 6.37 12.45
CA SER A 55 15.92 6.61 13.87
C SER A 55 16.78 5.67 14.73
N SER A 56 16.90 5.99 16.02
CA SER A 56 17.64 5.17 16.98
C SER A 56 17.21 3.69 16.93
N PRO A 57 18.11 2.71 17.15
CA PRO A 57 17.77 1.29 17.10
C PRO A 57 16.65 0.90 18.06
N LEU A 58 16.54 1.59 19.21
CA LEU A 58 15.49 1.35 20.19
C LEU A 58 14.12 1.76 19.64
N THR A 59 14.01 2.96 19.09
CA THR A 59 12.77 3.46 18.48
C THR A 59 12.33 2.59 17.31
N LEU A 60 13.28 2.15 16.46
CA LEU A 60 12.99 1.29 15.33
C LEU A 60 12.41 -0.06 15.76
N LYS A 61 12.97 -0.67 16.82
CA LYS A 61 12.45 -1.93 17.40
C LYS A 61 11.04 -1.78 17.97
N ILE A 62 10.77 -0.68 18.66
CA ILE A 62 9.43 -0.40 19.20
C ILE A 62 8.42 -0.26 18.04
N MET A 63 8.76 0.55 17.03
CA MET A 63 7.88 0.75 15.88
C MET A 63 7.65 -0.56 15.09
N LEU A 64 8.65 -1.43 14.99
CA LEU A 64 8.49 -2.76 14.41
C LEU A 64 7.47 -3.60 15.21
N GLY A 65 7.55 -3.60 16.54
CA GLY A 65 6.57 -4.27 17.39
C GLY A 65 5.15 -3.76 17.18
N VAL A 66 4.98 -2.43 17.09
CA VAL A 66 3.70 -1.79 16.78
C VAL A 66 3.18 -2.25 15.41
N VAL A 67 4.01 -2.18 14.37
CA VAL A 67 3.64 -2.59 13.01
C VAL A 67 3.17 -4.06 12.97
N LEU A 68 3.88 -4.95 13.66
CA LEU A 68 3.54 -6.38 13.70
C LEU A 68 2.19 -6.66 14.37
N VAL A 69 1.71 -5.79 15.25
CA VAL A 69 0.40 -5.96 15.92
C VAL A 69 -0.70 -5.23 15.17
N PHE A 70 -0.50 -3.96 14.81
CA PHE A 70 -1.55 -3.12 14.27
C PHE A 70 -1.84 -3.41 12.79
N VAL A 71 -0.83 -3.71 11.98
CA VAL A 71 -1.04 -4.03 10.55
C VAL A 71 -1.97 -5.24 10.36
N PRO A 72 -1.73 -6.42 10.98
CA PRO A 72 -2.63 -7.55 10.82
C PRO A 72 -4.03 -7.28 11.41
N LEU A 73 -4.11 -6.51 12.50
CA LEU A 73 -5.39 -6.10 13.08
C LEU A 73 -6.22 -5.29 12.08
N VAL A 74 -5.61 -4.27 11.46
CA VAL A 74 -6.29 -3.41 10.46
C VAL A 74 -6.71 -4.23 9.23
N ILE A 75 -5.83 -5.11 8.72
CA ILE A 75 -6.16 -5.99 7.60
C ILE A 75 -7.33 -6.92 7.94
N GLY A 76 -7.32 -7.50 9.15
CA GLY A 76 -8.40 -8.35 9.64
C GLY A 76 -9.74 -7.61 9.71
N TYR A 77 -9.74 -6.39 10.23
CA TYR A 77 -10.94 -5.55 10.26
C TYR A 77 -11.43 -5.20 8.85
N GLN A 78 -10.53 -4.80 7.96
CA GLN A 78 -10.89 -4.49 6.57
C GLN A 78 -11.49 -5.71 5.87
N ALA A 79 -10.92 -6.90 6.06
CA ALA A 79 -11.44 -8.15 5.51
C ALA A 79 -12.83 -8.50 6.07
N TRP A 80 -13.05 -8.32 7.37
CA TRP A 80 -14.36 -8.50 8.00
C TRP A 80 -15.39 -7.51 7.44
N ALA A 81 -15.05 -6.23 7.32
CA ALA A 81 -15.92 -5.21 6.77
C ALA A 81 -16.31 -5.53 5.31
N TYR A 82 -15.35 -5.94 4.48
CA TYR A 82 -15.63 -6.41 3.12
C TYR A 82 -16.55 -7.62 3.09
N TRP A 83 -16.38 -8.55 4.04
CA TRP A 83 -17.26 -9.71 4.16
C TRP A 83 -18.68 -9.30 4.54
N VAL A 84 -18.86 -8.39 5.49
CA VAL A 84 -20.18 -7.88 5.91
C VAL A 84 -20.87 -7.11 4.77
N LEU A 85 -20.13 -6.29 4.02
CA LEU A 85 -20.65 -5.41 2.97
C LEU A 85 -20.71 -6.03 1.57
N ARG A 86 -20.51 -7.36 1.43
CA ARG A 86 -20.48 -8.03 0.12
C ARG A 86 -21.86 -8.12 -0.60
N GLY A 87 -22.90 -7.53 -0.04
CA GLY A 87 -24.24 -7.51 -0.62
C GLY A 87 -24.26 -6.82 -1.99
N LYS A 88 -25.11 -7.31 -2.89
CA LYS A 88 -25.33 -6.63 -4.19
C LYS A 88 -26.25 -5.44 -3.95
N VAL A 89 -25.81 -4.24 -4.35
CA VAL A 89 -26.65 -3.04 -4.32
C VAL A 89 -27.66 -3.12 -5.47
N SER A 90 -28.95 -3.01 -5.16
CA SER A 90 -30.03 -2.97 -6.15
C SER A 90 -30.43 -1.53 -6.45
N SER A 91 -30.95 -1.25 -7.64
CA SER A 91 -31.49 0.08 -8.00
C SER A 91 -32.67 0.50 -7.12
N ALA A 92 -33.35 -0.46 -6.48
CA ALA A 92 -34.40 -0.20 -5.49
C ALA A 92 -33.86 0.43 -4.19
N ASP A 93 -32.59 0.21 -3.85
CA ASP A 93 -31.93 0.80 -2.68
C ASP A 93 -31.49 2.26 -2.92
N GLN A 94 -31.54 2.74 -4.17
CA GLN A 94 -31.13 4.08 -4.57
C GLN A 94 -32.26 5.11 -4.58
N ALA A 95 -33.51 4.68 -4.34
CA ALA A 95 -34.71 5.51 -4.47
C ALA A 95 -35.18 6.15 -3.15
N TYR A 96 -34.36 6.10 -2.11
CA TYR A 96 -34.53 6.82 -0.84
C TYR A 96 -33.39 7.81 -0.64
#